data_AF-A0A2Z5WUC9-F1
#
_entry.id   AF-A0A2Z5WUC9-F1
#
_cell.length_a   1.000
_cell.length_b   1.000
_cell.length_c   1.000
_cell.angle_alpha   90.00
_cell.angle_beta   90.00
_cell.angle_gamma   90.00
#
_symmetry.space_group_name_H-M   'P 1'
#
loop_
_entity.id
_entity.type
_entity.pdbx_description
1 polymer ?
#
loop_
_entity_poly.entity_id
_entity_poly.type
_entity_poly.pdbx_seq_one_letter_code
_entity_poly.pdbx_strand_id
1 'polypeptide(L)'
;MNSDLLQRLMAAQTDEERSWIATESLLESLPEDVRAALWAVAVPHWFDSEILAALCPELADRADEIYQQLQLISCVEVFPEQGHNVHELTRNQMLEHLRQHNLERFRDLSGKAAEYFENKAAEYFPNVDNQKFKIEWIYHLMSTRREQGVNELINLVNDLQNNFRRAELERNIRYLEFTKKQLKQAKATQRFGIISAFGLLISILIYSGITGDKALTEKVIIGATSAVAGAGGVLINQQKDD
;
A
#
# COMPACT_ATOMS: atom_id res chain seq x y z
N MET A 1 -20.48 23.92 -18.71
CA MET A 1 -19.76 22.64 -18.56
C MET A 1 -20.43 21.63 -17.61
N ASN A 2 -21.28 22.00 -16.65
CA ASN A 2 -21.89 21.03 -15.71
C ASN A 2 -22.96 20.05 -16.28
N SER A 3 -23.49 20.28 -17.49
CA SER A 3 -24.54 19.41 -18.04
C SER A 3 -24.02 18.03 -18.44
N ASP A 4 -22.75 17.95 -18.89
CA ASP A 4 -22.15 16.69 -19.33
C ASP A 4 -21.81 15.78 -18.15
N LEU A 5 -21.20 16.33 -17.09
CA LEU A 5 -20.92 15.61 -15.85
C LEU A 5 -22.18 15.00 -15.22
N LEU A 6 -23.26 15.79 -15.10
CA LEU A 6 -24.50 15.32 -14.50
C LEU A 6 -25.14 14.22 -15.34
N GLN A 7 -25.09 14.33 -16.67
CA GLN A 7 -25.58 13.30 -17.58
C GLN A 7 -24.78 12.00 -17.43
N ARG A 8 -23.45 12.07 -17.35
CA ARG A 8 -22.57 10.91 -17.13
C ARG A 8 -22.85 10.23 -15.79
N LEU A 9 -23.00 11.02 -14.72
CA LEU A 9 -23.34 10.50 -13.38
C LEU A 9 -24.71 9.80 -13.34
N MET A 10 -25.71 10.34 -14.04
CA MET A 10 -27.05 9.72 -14.13
C MET A 10 -27.06 8.45 -14.98
N ALA A 11 -26.18 8.35 -15.99
CA ALA A 11 -26.08 7.19 -16.87
C ALA A 11 -25.31 6.02 -16.22
N ALA A 12 -24.48 6.31 -15.23
CA ALA A 12 -23.66 5.31 -14.54
C ALA A 12 -24.51 4.24 -13.84
N GLN A 13 -24.17 2.98 -14.11
CA GLN A 13 -24.94 1.82 -13.65
C GLN A 13 -24.49 1.33 -12.28
N THR A 14 -23.25 1.61 -11.88
CA THR A 14 -22.69 1.18 -10.60
C THR A 14 -22.14 2.36 -9.79
N ASP A 15 -21.95 2.14 -8.50
CA ASP A 15 -21.34 3.15 -7.62
C ASP A 15 -19.85 3.37 -7.95
N GLU A 16 -19.16 2.34 -8.42
CA GLU A 16 -17.77 2.45 -8.89
C GLU A 16 -17.67 3.36 -10.10
N GLU A 17 -18.58 3.20 -11.08
CA GLU A 17 -18.61 4.06 -12.27
C GLU A 17 -18.92 5.51 -11.89
N ARG A 18 -19.90 5.74 -11.00
CA ARG A 18 -20.19 7.08 -10.45
C ARG A 18 -18.97 7.69 -9.75
N SER A 19 -18.27 6.89 -8.95
CA SER A 19 -17.08 7.32 -8.20
C SER A 19 -15.92 7.68 -9.12
N TRP A 20 -15.68 6.89 -10.18
CA TRP A 20 -14.68 7.21 -11.20
C TRP A 20 -15.04 8.51 -11.94
N ILE A 21 -16.29 8.69 -12.38
CA ILE A 21 -16.72 9.91 -13.08
C ILE A 21 -16.49 11.16 -12.22
N ALA A 22 -16.83 11.11 -10.94
CA ALA A 22 -16.58 12.22 -10.02
C ALA A 22 -15.08 12.48 -9.82
N THR A 23 -14.28 11.42 -9.69
CA THR A 23 -12.82 11.50 -9.54
C THR A 23 -12.17 12.10 -10.79
N GLU A 24 -12.58 11.66 -11.98
CA GLU A 24 -12.07 12.15 -13.25
C GLU A 24 -12.42 13.63 -13.43
N SER A 25 -13.67 14.03 -13.15
CA SER A 25 -14.06 15.44 -13.22
C SER A 25 -13.29 16.33 -12.25
N LEU A 26 -13.01 15.85 -11.03
CA LEU A 26 -12.13 16.55 -10.10
C LEU A 26 -10.75 16.74 -10.72
N LEU A 27 -10.13 15.66 -11.21
CA LEU A 27 -8.79 15.70 -11.80
C LEU A 27 -8.73 16.67 -12.99
N GLU A 28 -9.71 16.63 -13.89
CA GLU A 28 -9.79 17.52 -15.05
C GLU A 28 -9.89 19.01 -14.68
N SER A 29 -10.47 19.31 -13.51
CA SER A 29 -10.62 20.69 -13.03
C SER A 29 -9.34 21.28 -12.41
N LEU A 30 -8.35 20.44 -12.08
CA LEU A 30 -7.11 20.87 -11.43
C LEU A 30 -6.09 21.45 -12.43
N PRO A 31 -5.29 22.45 -12.01
CA PRO A 31 -4.09 22.85 -12.75
C PRO A 31 -3.17 21.66 -13.03
N GLU A 32 -2.43 21.70 -14.13
CA GLU A 32 -1.63 20.56 -14.60
C GLU A 32 -0.63 20.05 -13.55
N ASP A 33 0.15 20.95 -12.93
CA ASP A 33 1.11 20.61 -11.88
C ASP A 33 0.44 19.95 -10.67
N VAL A 34 -0.70 20.51 -10.22
CA VAL A 34 -1.47 20.01 -9.06
C VAL A 34 -2.08 18.65 -9.38
N ARG A 35 -2.61 18.46 -10.59
CA ARG A 35 -3.11 17.18 -11.06
C ARG A 35 -2.00 16.13 -11.11
N ALA A 36 -0.83 16.49 -11.65
CA ALA A 36 0.32 15.59 -11.73
C ALA A 36 0.79 15.17 -10.33
N ALA A 37 0.87 16.13 -9.40
CA ALA A 37 1.20 15.87 -8.01
C ALA A 37 0.15 15.01 -7.32
N LEU A 38 -1.15 15.25 -7.52
CA LEU A 38 -2.22 14.44 -6.93
C LEU A 38 -2.14 12.98 -7.40
N TRP A 39 -1.83 12.76 -8.69
CA TRP A 39 -1.57 11.42 -9.22
C TRP A 39 -0.36 10.75 -8.55
N ALA A 40 0.71 11.50 -8.30
CA ALA A 40 1.91 11.00 -7.65
C ALA A 40 1.65 10.62 -6.19
N VAL A 41 1.06 11.53 -5.42
CA VAL A 41 0.83 11.35 -3.97
C VAL A 41 -0.31 10.38 -3.65
N ALA A 42 -1.13 10.00 -4.62
CA ALA A 42 -2.08 8.89 -4.48
C ALA A 42 -1.38 7.52 -4.39
N VAL A 43 -0.12 7.40 -4.82
CA VAL A 43 0.64 6.14 -4.78
C VAL A 43 1.01 5.69 -3.37
N PRO A 44 1.67 6.52 -2.53
CA PRO A 44 1.84 6.18 -1.12
C PRO A 44 0.51 6.27 -0.36
N HIS A 45 0.44 5.68 0.83
CA HIS A 45 -0.73 5.78 1.71
C HIS A 45 -0.86 7.13 2.40
N TRP A 46 0.25 7.85 2.52
CA TRP A 46 0.34 9.19 3.10
C TRP A 46 1.50 9.92 2.44
N PHE A 47 1.49 11.26 2.51
CA PHE A 47 2.50 12.11 1.90
C PHE A 47 2.67 13.42 2.66
N ASP A 48 3.85 14.00 2.52
CA ASP A 48 4.21 15.37 2.86
C ASP A 48 4.89 16.04 1.65
N SER A 49 5.45 17.24 1.83
CA SER A 49 6.16 17.92 0.75
C SER A 49 7.48 17.25 0.37
N GLU A 50 8.17 16.56 1.30
CA GLU A 50 9.40 15.82 1.00
C GLU A 50 9.12 14.61 0.09
N ILE A 51 8.06 13.84 0.40
CA ILE A 51 7.59 12.74 -0.44
C ILE A 51 7.17 13.28 -1.81
N LEU A 52 6.41 14.37 -1.86
CA LEU A 52 5.99 14.97 -3.13
C LEU A 52 7.20 15.36 -3.99
N ALA A 53 8.22 16.00 -3.42
CA ALA A 53 9.45 16.36 -4.12
C ALA A 53 10.20 15.13 -4.66
N ALA A 54 10.20 14.02 -3.91
CA ALA A 54 10.83 12.78 -4.33
C ALA A 54 10.07 12.09 -5.48
N LEU A 55 8.73 12.14 -5.47
CA LEU A 55 7.89 11.51 -6.51
C LEU A 55 7.81 12.33 -7.79
N CYS A 56 7.87 13.67 -7.66
CA CYS A 56 7.84 14.64 -8.75
C CYS A 56 9.08 15.55 -8.69
N PRO A 57 10.28 15.06 -9.09
CA PRO A 57 11.52 15.85 -9.07
C PRO A 57 11.41 17.16 -9.87
N GLU A 58 10.60 17.17 -10.93
CA GLU A 58 10.31 18.35 -11.74
C GLU A 58 9.53 19.45 -10.99
N LEU A 59 8.86 19.11 -9.89
CA LEU A 59 8.13 20.03 -9.02
C LEU A 59 8.85 20.30 -7.70
N ALA A 60 10.06 19.75 -7.49
CA ALA A 60 10.77 19.78 -6.20
C ALA A 60 10.96 21.21 -5.67
N ASP A 61 11.34 22.16 -6.52
CA ASP A 61 11.55 23.57 -6.15
C ASP A 61 10.27 24.27 -5.65
N ARG A 62 9.10 23.73 -5.98
CA ARG A 62 7.78 24.25 -5.60
C ARG A 62 6.99 23.25 -4.75
N ALA A 63 7.64 22.23 -4.19
CA ALA A 63 6.96 21.13 -3.52
C ALA A 63 6.09 21.59 -2.35
N ASP A 64 6.56 22.55 -1.54
CA ASP A 64 5.79 23.12 -0.43
C ASP A 64 4.56 23.90 -0.92
N GLU A 65 4.69 24.67 -2.01
CA GLU A 65 3.59 25.43 -2.62
C GLU A 65 2.51 24.46 -3.15
N ILE A 66 2.92 23.42 -3.88
CA ILE A 66 2.00 22.42 -4.41
C ILE A 66 1.37 21.60 -3.28
N TYR A 67 2.14 21.25 -2.24
CA TYR A 67 1.62 20.55 -1.07
C TYR A 67 0.51 21.34 -0.38
N GLN A 68 0.69 22.65 -0.20
CA GLN A 68 -0.37 23.53 0.32
C GLN A 68 -1.62 23.57 -0.58
N GLN A 69 -1.44 23.55 -1.90
CA GLN A 69 -2.58 23.49 -2.83
C GLN A 69 -3.32 22.16 -2.75
N LEU A 70 -2.61 21.04 -2.61
CA LEU A 70 -3.21 19.72 -2.45
C LEU A 70 -4.09 19.64 -1.20
N GLN A 71 -3.69 20.27 -0.10
CA GLN A 71 -4.47 20.30 1.15
C GLN A 71 -5.84 20.97 1.01
N LEU A 72 -6.04 21.79 -0.02
CA LEU A 72 -7.32 22.45 -0.30
C LEU A 72 -8.27 21.57 -1.12
N ILE A 73 -7.79 20.45 -1.64
CA ILE A 73 -8.59 19.52 -2.45
C ILE A 73 -9.46 18.68 -1.51
N SER A 74 -10.75 18.56 -1.82
CA SER A 74 -11.74 17.93 -0.93
C SER A 74 -11.48 16.45 -0.61
N CYS A 75 -10.70 15.76 -1.44
CA CYS A 75 -10.31 14.37 -1.21
C CYS A 75 -8.92 14.23 -0.57
N VAL A 76 -8.29 15.32 -0.12
CA VAL A 76 -7.03 15.27 0.62
C VAL A 76 -7.34 15.53 2.10
N GLU A 77 -6.92 14.60 2.94
CA GLU A 77 -7.28 14.57 4.36
C GLU A 77 -6.02 14.52 5.22
N VAL A 78 -6.13 14.99 6.46
CA VAL A 78 -5.03 14.92 7.43
C VAL A 78 -4.79 13.46 7.79
N PHE A 79 -3.55 13.02 7.65
CA PHE A 79 -3.08 11.72 8.14
C PHE A 79 -2.24 11.95 9.41
N PRO A 80 -2.77 11.59 10.61
CA PRO A 80 -2.15 11.96 11.87
C PRO A 80 -0.66 11.60 11.96
N GLU A 81 0.16 12.58 12.33
CA GLU A 81 1.61 12.44 12.54
C GLU A 81 2.46 12.15 11.29
N GLN A 82 1.87 12.06 10.09
CA GLN A 82 2.63 11.83 8.84
C GLN A 82 2.29 12.80 7.69
N GLY A 83 1.36 13.74 7.87
CA GLY A 83 1.01 14.73 6.86
C GLY A 83 -0.42 14.54 6.37
N HIS A 84 -0.57 14.19 5.09
CA HIS A 84 -1.89 14.03 4.46
C HIS A 84 -2.00 12.73 3.67
N ASN A 85 -3.21 12.32 3.35
CA ASN A 85 -3.49 11.23 2.42
C ASN A 85 -4.58 11.63 1.45
N VAL A 86 -4.62 10.97 0.29
CA VAL A 86 -5.81 10.99 -0.55
C VAL A 86 -6.85 10.07 0.09
N HIS A 87 -8.09 10.55 0.24
CA HIS A 87 -9.21 9.82 0.77
C HIS A 87 -9.35 8.49 0.03
N GLU A 88 -9.56 7.42 0.80
CA GLU A 88 -9.34 6.05 0.36
C GLU A 88 -10.14 5.68 -0.89
N LEU A 89 -11.41 6.11 -0.95
CA LEU A 89 -12.28 5.86 -2.10
C LEU A 89 -11.67 6.42 -3.39
N THR A 90 -11.22 7.68 -3.37
CA THR A 90 -10.64 8.37 -4.52
C THR A 90 -9.28 7.78 -4.86
N ARG A 91 -8.44 7.53 -3.85
CA ARG A 91 -7.14 6.88 -4.03
C ARG A 91 -7.28 5.55 -4.76
N ASN A 92 -8.23 4.70 -4.36
CA ASN A 92 -8.42 3.40 -4.99
C ASN A 92 -8.81 3.49 -6.47
N GLN A 93 -9.72 4.41 -6.80
CA GLN A 93 -10.13 4.69 -8.17
C GLN A 93 -8.93 5.15 -9.02
N MET A 94 -8.14 6.08 -8.49
CA MET A 94 -6.92 6.55 -9.14
C MET A 94 -5.92 5.39 -9.34
N LEU A 95 -5.59 4.64 -8.30
CA LEU A 95 -4.61 3.56 -8.42
C LEU A 95 -5.05 2.45 -9.36
N GLU A 96 -6.35 2.15 -9.40
CA GLU A 96 -6.87 1.18 -10.37
C GLU A 96 -6.73 1.67 -11.80
N HIS A 97 -7.09 2.94 -12.04
CA HIS A 97 -6.91 3.55 -13.36
C HIS A 97 -5.44 3.55 -13.78
N LEU A 98 -4.51 3.93 -12.89
CA LEU A 98 -3.07 3.88 -13.16
C LEU A 98 -2.63 2.46 -13.52
N ARG A 99 -3.03 1.44 -12.75
CA ARG A 99 -2.62 0.04 -13.05
C ARG A 99 -3.18 -0.47 -14.37
N GLN A 100 -4.40 -0.09 -14.72
CA GLN A 100 -5.07 -0.56 -15.94
C GLN A 100 -4.56 0.15 -17.20
N HIS A 101 -4.34 1.47 -17.12
CA HIS A 101 -4.10 2.30 -18.29
C HIS A 101 -2.67 2.87 -18.37
N ASN A 102 -1.94 2.91 -17.26
CA ASN A 102 -0.58 3.45 -17.22
C ASN A 102 0.29 2.75 -16.17
N LEU A 103 0.44 1.43 -16.31
CA LEU A 103 1.16 0.59 -15.37
C LEU A 103 2.62 1.01 -15.20
N GLU A 104 3.24 1.53 -16.27
CA GLU A 104 4.61 2.03 -16.23
C GLU A 104 4.74 3.22 -15.27
N ARG A 105 3.84 4.22 -15.37
CA ARG A 105 3.83 5.35 -14.44
C ARG A 105 3.57 4.91 -12.99
N PHE A 106 2.67 3.95 -12.77
CA PHE A 106 2.45 3.39 -11.42
C PHE A 106 3.74 2.79 -10.84
N ARG A 107 4.49 2.04 -11.66
CA ARG A 107 5.76 1.42 -11.26
C ARG A 107 6.86 2.45 -11.03
N ASP A 108 6.96 3.47 -11.88
CA ASP A 108 7.92 4.57 -11.72
C ASP A 108 7.70 5.30 -10.38
N LEU A 109 6.46 5.73 -10.12
CA LEU A 109 6.10 6.40 -8.87
C LEU A 109 6.32 5.50 -7.65
N SER A 110 5.96 4.22 -7.74
CA SER A 110 6.25 3.26 -6.67
C SER A 110 7.75 3.05 -6.47
N GLY A 111 8.56 3.13 -7.54
CA GLY A 111 10.02 2.99 -7.47
C GLY A 111 10.64 4.15 -6.72
N LYS A 112 10.28 5.38 -7.11
CA LYS A 112 10.67 6.62 -6.42
C LYS A 112 10.26 6.63 -4.95
N ALA A 113 9.04 6.17 -4.65
CA ALA A 113 8.58 6.02 -3.27
C ALA A 113 9.46 5.02 -2.50
N ALA A 114 9.77 3.86 -3.09
CA ALA A 114 10.67 2.88 -2.47
C ALA A 114 12.06 3.45 -2.21
N GLU A 115 12.63 4.21 -3.15
CA GLU A 115 13.92 4.88 -3.00
C GLU A 115 13.89 5.95 -1.90
N TYR A 116 12.84 6.76 -1.83
CA TYR A 116 12.66 7.75 -0.76
C TYR A 116 12.69 7.10 0.63
N PHE A 117 11.87 6.07 0.86
CA PHE A 117 11.82 5.41 2.16
C PHE A 117 13.10 4.62 2.46
N GLU A 118 13.78 4.08 1.45
CA GLU A 118 15.08 3.41 1.60
C GLU A 118 16.17 4.41 2.04
N ASN A 119 16.21 5.60 1.46
CA ASN A 119 17.17 6.64 1.85
C ASN A 119 16.93 7.14 3.29
N LYS A 120 15.69 7.08 3.75
CA LYS A 120 15.31 7.44 5.12
C LYS A 120 15.38 6.25 6.10
N ALA A 121 15.76 5.05 5.64
CA ALA A 121 15.76 3.83 6.44
C ALA A 121 16.60 3.93 7.72
N ALA A 122 17.78 4.56 7.64
CA ALA A 122 18.68 4.71 8.79
C ALA A 122 18.08 5.57 9.92
N GLU A 123 17.22 6.52 9.57
CA GLU A 123 16.53 7.41 10.51
C GLU A 123 15.32 6.73 11.14
N TYR A 124 14.51 6.03 10.34
CA TYR A 124 13.20 5.54 10.79
C TYR A 124 13.21 4.08 11.22
N PHE A 125 13.92 3.17 10.55
CA PHE A 125 13.73 1.73 10.76
C PHE A 125 14.22 1.18 12.10
N PRO A 126 15.28 1.74 12.74
CA PRO A 126 15.66 1.32 14.08
C PRO A 126 14.58 1.61 15.14
N ASN A 127 13.70 2.57 14.88
CA ASN A 127 12.64 2.95 15.81
C ASN A 127 11.36 2.15 15.53
N VAL A 128 10.99 1.36 16.54
CA VAL A 128 9.76 0.58 16.64
C VAL A 128 8.50 1.41 16.33
N ASP A 129 8.46 2.67 16.74
CA ASP A 129 7.30 3.55 16.54
C ASP A 129 7.14 3.99 15.08
N ASN A 130 8.19 3.86 14.26
CA ASN A 130 8.22 4.22 12.86
C ASN A 130 7.97 3.03 11.91
N GLN A 131 7.40 1.94 12.41
CA GLN A 131 7.09 0.75 11.59
C GLN A 131 6.21 1.04 10.38
N LYS A 132 5.37 2.07 10.44
CA LYS A 132 4.58 2.54 9.29
C LYS A 132 5.45 2.84 8.07
N PHE A 133 6.62 3.48 8.26
CA PHE A 133 7.58 3.76 7.19
C PHE A 133 8.14 2.48 6.56
N LYS A 134 8.51 1.49 7.39
CA LYS A 134 9.03 0.20 6.90
C LYS A 134 7.96 -0.56 6.11
N ILE A 135 6.71 -0.51 6.53
CA ILE A 135 5.59 -1.16 5.82
C ILE A 135 5.30 -0.44 4.50
N GLU A 136 5.32 0.89 4.50
CA GLU A 136 5.15 1.69 3.28
C GLU A 136 6.24 1.39 2.26
N TRP A 137 7.49 1.33 2.72
CA TRP A 137 8.62 0.91 1.91
C TRP A 137 8.43 -0.50 1.32
N ILE A 138 8.06 -1.48 2.15
CA ILE A 138 7.79 -2.85 1.70
C ILE A 138 6.67 -2.86 0.66
N TYR A 139 5.59 -2.10 0.86
CA TYR A 139 4.49 -1.98 -0.12
C TYR A 139 5.00 -1.53 -1.50
N HIS A 140 5.88 -0.55 -1.54
CA HIS A 140 6.47 -0.06 -2.78
C HIS A 140 7.50 -1.03 -3.40
N LEU A 141 8.32 -1.70 -2.57
CA LEU A 141 9.20 -2.79 -3.04
C LEU A 141 8.39 -3.92 -3.66
N MET A 142 7.27 -4.30 -3.09
CA MET A 142 6.40 -5.36 -3.63
C MET A 142 5.89 -5.03 -5.04
N SER A 143 5.76 -3.74 -5.37
CA SER A 143 5.28 -3.26 -6.67
C SER A 143 6.38 -3.16 -7.73
N THR A 144 7.66 -3.09 -7.32
CA THR A 144 8.79 -2.75 -8.22
C THR A 144 9.98 -3.71 -8.12
N ARG A 145 10.36 -4.11 -6.89
CA ARG A 145 11.51 -4.96 -6.54
C ARG A 145 11.04 -6.14 -5.69
N ARG A 146 10.20 -6.95 -6.30
CA ARG A 146 9.33 -7.90 -5.60
C ARG A 146 10.07 -8.93 -4.74
N GLU A 147 11.19 -9.48 -5.20
CA GLU A 147 11.98 -10.43 -4.38
C GLU A 147 12.52 -9.77 -3.11
N GLN A 148 13.05 -8.55 -3.22
CA GLN A 148 13.49 -7.75 -2.09
C GLN A 148 12.31 -7.44 -1.14
N GLY A 149 11.16 -7.01 -1.68
CA GLY A 149 9.97 -6.72 -0.87
C GLY A 149 9.47 -7.92 -0.08
N VAL A 150 9.48 -9.11 -0.69
CA VAL A 150 9.11 -10.36 0.00
C VAL A 150 10.08 -10.67 1.13
N ASN A 151 11.39 -10.55 0.89
CA ASN A 151 12.40 -10.82 1.90
C ASN A 151 12.28 -9.85 3.08
N GLU A 152 12.07 -8.56 2.81
CA GLU A 152 11.90 -7.55 3.85
C GLU A 152 10.61 -7.74 4.68
N LEU A 153 9.53 -8.20 4.04
CA LEU A 153 8.32 -8.57 4.77
C LEU A 153 8.56 -9.76 5.70
N ILE A 154 9.26 -10.80 5.23
CA ILE A 154 9.62 -11.96 6.06
C ILE A 154 10.50 -11.51 7.24
N ASN A 155 11.51 -10.68 6.99
CA ASN A 155 12.38 -10.14 8.02
C ASN A 155 11.59 -9.35 9.08
N LEU A 156 10.68 -8.48 8.66
CA LEU A 156 9.82 -7.72 9.57
C LEU A 156 8.93 -8.63 10.44
N VAL A 157 8.32 -9.67 9.85
CA VAL A 157 7.49 -10.62 10.59
C VAL A 157 8.32 -11.40 11.61
N ASN A 158 9.50 -11.88 11.22
CA ASN A 158 10.39 -12.62 12.10
C ASN A 158 10.86 -11.75 13.28
N ASP A 159 11.27 -10.50 13.03
CA ASP A 159 11.67 -9.57 14.09
C ASP A 159 10.54 -9.31 15.09
N LEU A 160 9.33 -9.05 14.60
CA LEU A 160 8.16 -8.82 15.45
C LEU A 160 7.83 -10.05 16.31
N GLN A 161 7.89 -11.24 15.72
CA GLN A 161 7.61 -12.49 16.43
C GLN A 161 8.66 -12.81 17.48
N ASN A 162 9.95 -12.70 17.14
CA ASN A 162 11.06 -13.00 18.03
C ASN A 162 11.14 -12.04 19.23
N ASN A 163 10.60 -10.83 19.07
CA ASN A 163 10.51 -9.84 20.15
C ASN A 163 9.14 -9.85 20.87
N PHE A 164 8.29 -10.85 20.65
CA PHE A 164 6.94 -10.99 21.23
C PHE A 164 5.98 -9.80 20.96
N ARG A 165 6.22 -9.08 19.88
CA ARG A 165 5.49 -7.87 19.45
C ARG A 165 4.25 -8.20 18.62
N ARG A 166 3.38 -9.06 19.17
CA ARG A 166 2.18 -9.60 18.49
C ARG A 166 1.15 -8.51 18.16
N ALA A 167 0.96 -7.53 19.03
CA ALA A 167 0.00 -6.46 18.81
C ALA A 167 0.40 -5.56 17.63
N GLU A 168 1.70 -5.32 17.42
CA GLU A 168 2.18 -4.58 16.26
C GLU A 168 2.11 -5.42 14.98
N LEU A 169 2.42 -6.72 15.04
CA LEU A 169 2.20 -7.61 13.91
C LEU A 169 0.74 -7.58 13.43
N GLU A 170 -0.23 -7.68 14.34
CA GLU A 170 -1.65 -7.59 13.99
C GLU A 170 -2.05 -6.22 13.43
N ARG A 171 -1.49 -5.13 13.97
CA ARG A 171 -1.72 -3.77 13.47
C ARG A 171 -1.18 -3.59 12.05
N ASN A 172 0.01 -4.12 11.80
CA ASN A 172 0.70 -4.04 10.52
C ASN A 172 0.01 -4.91 9.47
N ILE A 173 -0.46 -6.09 9.87
CA ILE A 173 -1.33 -6.91 9.04
C ILE A 173 -2.62 -6.16 8.73
N ARG A 174 -3.29 -5.52 9.71
CA ARG A 174 -4.49 -4.71 9.44
C ARG A 174 -4.23 -3.54 8.49
N TYR A 175 -3.08 -2.87 8.60
CA TYR A 175 -2.66 -1.82 7.67
C TYR A 175 -2.52 -2.38 6.23
N LEU A 176 -1.93 -3.58 6.09
CA LEU A 176 -1.83 -4.30 4.82
C LEU A 176 -3.16 -4.98 4.37
N GLU A 177 -4.11 -5.23 5.26
CA GLU A 177 -5.42 -5.81 4.96
C GLU A 177 -6.45 -4.76 4.53
N PHE A 178 -6.36 -3.55 5.08
CA PHE A 178 -7.16 -2.41 4.67
C PHE A 178 -7.01 -2.16 3.17
N THR A 179 -5.77 -2.27 2.67
CA THR A 179 -5.47 -2.21 1.22
C THR A 179 -6.07 -3.37 0.41
N LYS A 180 -6.54 -4.44 1.07
CA LYS A 180 -7.07 -5.67 0.46
C LYS A 180 -8.60 -5.79 0.48
N LYS A 181 -9.31 -5.20 1.45
CA LYS A 181 -10.79 -5.18 1.46
C LYS A 181 -11.35 -4.53 0.17
N GLN A 182 -10.56 -3.64 -0.42
CA GLN A 182 -10.82 -2.92 -1.67
C GLN A 182 -10.56 -3.76 -2.93
N LEU A 183 -9.73 -4.81 -2.85
CA LEU A 183 -9.57 -5.83 -3.90
C LEU A 183 -10.73 -6.87 -3.90
N LYS A 184 -11.42 -7.04 -2.77
CA LYS A 184 -12.57 -7.95 -2.64
C LYS A 184 -13.88 -7.37 -3.19
N GLN A 185 -14.07 -6.05 -3.12
CA GLN A 185 -15.24 -5.40 -3.74
C GLN A 185 -15.19 -5.47 -5.28
N ALA A 186 -14.00 -5.58 -5.88
CA ALA A 186 -13.81 -5.85 -7.30
C ALA A 186 -13.99 -7.34 -7.72
N LYS A 187 -14.20 -8.27 -6.77
CA LYS A 187 -14.32 -9.71 -7.06
C LYS A 187 -15.42 -10.37 -6.24
N ALA A 188 -16.64 -9.87 -6.40
CA ALA A 188 -17.85 -10.59 -6.00
C ALA A 188 -18.11 -11.84 -6.87
N THR A 189 -17.11 -12.70 -7.05
CA THR A 189 -17.29 -14.07 -7.53
C THR A 189 -16.17 -14.95 -6.98
N GLN A 190 -16.58 -16.07 -6.36
CA GLN A 190 -15.80 -17.23 -5.94
C GLN A 190 -15.50 -17.36 -4.43
N ARG A 191 -16.19 -18.36 -3.85
CA ARG A 191 -16.16 -18.86 -2.47
C ARG A 191 -14.75 -19.32 -2.07
N PHE A 192 -14.35 -19.10 -0.82
CA PHE A 192 -14.04 -20.13 0.20
C PHE A 192 -13.60 -19.45 1.51
N GLY A 193 -13.91 -20.10 2.63
CA GLY A 193 -13.82 -19.57 3.99
C GLY A 193 -12.49 -19.77 4.69
N ILE A 194 -12.44 -19.11 5.86
CA ILE A 194 -11.53 -19.25 7.01
C ILE A 194 -10.04 -19.11 6.67
N ILE A 195 -9.53 -17.89 6.86
CA ILE A 195 -8.12 -17.56 6.71
C ILE A 195 -7.59 -17.09 8.07
N SER A 196 -6.69 -17.87 8.67
CA SER A 196 -5.76 -17.36 9.70
C SER A 196 -4.78 -16.37 9.06
N ALA A 197 -4.18 -15.47 9.84
CA ALA A 197 -3.26 -14.41 9.38
C ALA A 197 -2.25 -14.83 8.29
N PHE A 198 -1.84 -16.11 8.31
CA PHE A 198 -1.01 -16.79 7.32
C PHE A 198 -1.60 -16.91 5.91
N GLY A 199 -2.83 -17.39 5.79
CA GLY A 199 -3.48 -17.52 4.49
C GLY A 199 -3.79 -16.16 3.87
N LEU A 200 -3.78 -15.10 4.68
CA LEU A 200 -4.09 -13.76 4.24
C LEU A 200 -2.89 -13.06 3.63
N LEU A 201 -1.68 -13.28 4.18
CA LEU A 201 -0.42 -12.85 3.59
C LEU A 201 -0.22 -13.49 2.20
N ILE A 202 -0.44 -14.81 2.11
CA ILE A 202 -0.43 -15.56 0.85
C ILE A 202 -1.48 -15.03 -0.13
N SER A 203 -2.68 -14.71 0.37
CA SER A 203 -3.73 -14.14 -0.46
C SER A 203 -3.46 -12.66 -0.86
N ILE A 204 -2.65 -11.89 -0.13
CA ILE A 204 -2.18 -10.55 -0.55
C ILE A 204 -1.19 -10.70 -1.71
N LEU A 205 -0.32 -11.71 -1.63
CA LEU A 205 0.65 -12.07 -2.68
C LEU A 205 -0.01 -12.65 -3.94
N ILE A 206 -1.12 -13.38 -3.81
CA ILE A 206 -1.85 -13.93 -4.97
C ILE A 206 -2.67 -12.85 -5.71
N TYR A 207 -3.31 -11.92 -4.99
CA TYR A 207 -4.34 -11.05 -5.59
C TYR A 207 -3.85 -9.72 -6.18
N SER A 208 -2.63 -9.29 -5.89
CA SER A 208 -1.99 -8.06 -6.41
C SER A 208 -1.47 -8.21 -7.87
N GLY A 209 -1.89 -9.23 -8.61
CA GLY A 209 -1.34 -9.57 -9.93
C GLY A 209 0.07 -10.18 -9.86
N ILE A 210 0.47 -10.61 -8.66
CA ILE A 210 1.82 -10.96 -8.28
C ILE A 210 2.10 -12.46 -8.57
N THR A 211 1.16 -13.41 -8.62
CA THR A 211 1.49 -14.83 -8.90
C THR A 211 1.55 -15.21 -10.38
N GLY A 212 2.63 -14.83 -11.07
CA GLY A 212 3.12 -15.56 -12.25
C GLY A 212 4.11 -16.69 -11.91
N ASP A 213 4.75 -16.63 -10.73
CA ASP A 213 5.85 -17.51 -10.35
C ASP A 213 5.51 -18.39 -9.13
N LYS A 214 5.40 -19.70 -9.39
CA LYS A 214 5.12 -20.73 -8.39
C LYS A 214 6.27 -20.93 -7.41
N ALA A 215 7.53 -20.77 -7.85
CA ALA A 215 8.71 -21.02 -7.02
C ALA A 215 8.84 -19.99 -5.90
N LEU A 216 8.49 -18.73 -6.18
CA LEU A 216 8.50 -17.67 -5.18
C LEU A 216 7.38 -17.84 -4.14
N THR A 217 6.23 -18.35 -4.57
CA THR A 217 5.09 -18.65 -3.68
C THR A 217 5.46 -19.76 -2.69
N GLU A 218 6.17 -20.78 -3.16
CA GLU A 218 6.64 -21.90 -2.34
C GLU A 218 7.70 -21.45 -1.32
N LYS A 219 8.64 -20.57 -1.70
CA LYS A 219 9.62 -19.97 -0.77
C LYS A 219 8.97 -19.16 0.34
N VAL A 220 7.93 -18.37 0.05
CA VAL A 220 7.19 -17.61 1.09
C VAL A 220 6.48 -18.54 2.06
N ILE A 221 5.83 -19.59 1.53
CA ILE A 221 5.16 -20.59 2.37
C ILE A 221 6.15 -21.30 3.28
N ILE A 222 7.32 -21.70 2.76
CA ILE A 222 8.37 -22.40 3.50
C ILE A 222 9.03 -21.50 4.56
N GLY A 223 9.43 -20.29 4.20
CA GLY A 223 10.05 -19.34 5.13
C GLY A 223 9.12 -18.90 6.26
N ALA A 224 7.82 -18.84 5.97
CA ALA A 224 6.83 -18.55 6.98
C ALA A 224 6.53 -19.79 7.85
N THR A 225 6.43 -21.01 7.28
CA THR A 225 6.19 -22.23 8.07
C THR A 225 7.35 -22.61 8.99
N SER A 226 8.61 -22.32 8.62
CA SER A 226 9.76 -22.51 9.52
C SER A 226 9.72 -21.56 10.73
N ALA A 227 9.22 -20.33 10.56
CA ALA A 227 9.00 -19.37 11.64
C ALA A 227 7.89 -19.82 12.62
N VAL A 228 6.86 -20.52 12.13
CA VAL A 228 5.80 -21.11 12.98
C VAL A 228 6.31 -22.30 13.78
N ALA A 229 7.20 -23.13 13.22
CA ALA A 229 7.81 -24.25 13.92
C ALA A 229 8.77 -23.80 15.03
N GLY A 230 9.47 -22.68 14.86
CA GLY A 230 10.35 -22.10 15.88
C GLY A 230 9.62 -21.58 17.14
N ALA A 231 8.36 -21.14 16.99
CA ALA A 231 7.54 -20.66 18.11
C ALA A 231 6.88 -21.79 18.94
N GLY A 232 6.92 -23.04 18.45
CA GLY A 232 6.44 -24.23 19.16
C GLY A 232 7.54 -25.08 19.78
N GLY A 233 8.82 -24.69 19.64
CA GLY A 233 9.99 -25.48 20.01
C GLY A 233 10.53 -25.26 21.42
N VAL A 234 9.76 -24.65 22.33
CA VAL A 234 10.08 -24.60 23.76
C VAL A 234 8.89 -25.15 24.51
N LEU A 235 8.78 -26.47 24.55
CA LEU A 235 8.04 -27.30 25.52
C LEU A 235 7.92 -28.70 24.89
N ILE A 236 8.97 -29.51 24.99
CA ILE A 236 8.98 -30.98 25.18
C ILE A 236 10.48 -31.34 25.23
N ASN A 237 11.11 -31.11 26.39
CA ASN A 237 12.27 -31.89 26.80
C ASN A 237 12.51 -31.63 28.28
N GLN A 238 11.75 -32.33 29.13
CA GLN A 238 12.15 -32.72 30.48
C GLN A 238 11.11 -33.68 31.04
N GLN A 239 11.36 -34.98 30.86
CA GLN A 239 11.17 -36.06 31.84
C GLN A 239 11.35 -37.41 31.12
N LYS A 240 12.61 -37.79 30.96
CA LYS A 240 13.04 -39.16 31.22
C LYS A 240 13.84 -39.11 32.53
N ASP A 241 13.81 -40.21 33.25
CA ASP A 241 14.49 -40.52 34.52
C ASP A 241 13.61 -40.29 35.76
N ASP A 242 12.73 -41.26 36.06
CA ASP A 242 12.98 -42.34 37.03
C ASP A 242 11.93 -43.47 36.88
#